data_AF-A0A953YXF3-F1
#
_entry.id   AF-A0A953YXF3-F1
#
_cell.length_a   1.000
_cell.length_b   1.000
_cell.length_c   1.000
_cell.angle_alpha   90.00
_cell.angle_beta   90.00
_cell.angle_gamma   90.00
#
_symmetry.space_group_name_H-M   'P 1'
#
loop_
_entity.id
_entity.type
_entity.pdbx_description
1 polymer ?
#
loop_
_entity_poly.entity_id
_entity_poly.type
_entity_poly.pdbx_seq_one_letter_code
_entity_poly.pdbx_strand_id
1 'polypeptide(L)' 'MRYLLVLVDGLADTPLPELGGKTPLEAANAPALDKLATHGRLGTIRTIPREEPPETLAALFTLLGYPPGP' A
#
# COMPACT_ATOMS: atom_id res chain seq x y z
N MET A 1 17.17 -4.15 17.62
CA MET A 1 16.24 -4.79 16.66
C MET A 1 16.66 -4.48 15.23
N ARG A 2 16.25 -5.28 14.25
CA ARG A 2 16.34 -4.99 12.81
C ARG A 2 14.91 -4.89 12.27
N TYR A 3 14.68 -3.96 11.34
CA TYR A 3 13.36 -3.72 10.73
C TYR A 3 13.46 -3.87 9.21
N LEU A 4 12.38 -4.33 8.59
CA LEU A 4 12.24 -4.44 7.14
C LEU A 4 10.94 -3.72 6.74
N LEU A 5 11.06 -2.68 5.91
CA LEU A 5 9.93 -2.02 5.26
C LEU A 5 9.89 -2.48 3.81
N VAL A 6 8.78 -3.09 3.39
CA VAL A 6 8.54 -3.51 2.01
C VAL A 6 7.44 -2.63 1.43
N LEU A 7 7.76 -1.94 0.34
CA LEU A 7 6.82 -1.13 -0.43
C LEU A 7 6.61 -1.78 -1.78
N VAL A 8 5.35 -2.01 -2.13
CA VAL A 8 4.96 -2.50 -3.44
C VAL A 8 4.32 -1.33 -4.16
N ASP A 9 5.05 -0.76 -5.11
CA ASP A 9 4.61 0.43 -5.84
C ASP A 9 3.33 0.12 -6.64
N GLY A 10 2.37 1.04 -6.60
CA GLY A 10 1.09 0.89 -7.29
C GLY A 10 0.21 -0.29 -6.85
N LEU A 11 0.43 -0.88 -5.65
CA LEU A 11 -0.32 -2.06 -5.21
C LEU A 11 -1.83 -1.81 -4.98
N ALA A 12 -2.19 -0.61 -4.56
CA ALA A 12 -3.58 -0.24 -4.32
C ALA A 12 -4.30 -0.01 -5.65
N ASP A 13 -5.49 -0.58 -5.79
CA ASP A 13 -6.31 -0.47 -6.99
C ASP A 13 -7.81 -0.51 -6.63
N THR A 14 -8.64 -0.48 -7.65
CA THR A 14 -10.10 -0.56 -7.59
C THR A 14 -10.59 -1.95 -8.03
N PRO A 15 -11.79 -2.36 -7.57
CA PRO A 15 -12.43 -3.57 -8.06
C PRO A 15 -12.67 -3.56 -9.57
N LEU A 16 -12.30 -4.65 -10.26
CA LEU A 16 -12.44 -4.78 -11.71
C LEU A 16 -13.52 -5.82 -12.08
N PRO A 17 -14.41 -5.54 -13.06
CA PRO A 17 -15.43 -6.48 -13.52
C PRO A 17 -14.87 -7.82 -14.01
N GLU A 18 -13.77 -7.80 -14.78
CA GLU A 18 -13.09 -9.00 -15.29
C GLU A 18 -12.47 -9.89 -14.21
N LEU A 19 -12.27 -9.34 -13.00
CA LEU A 19 -11.81 -10.07 -11.82
C LEU A 19 -12.97 -10.50 -10.90
N GLY A 20 -14.21 -10.41 -11.37
CA GLY A 20 -15.40 -10.74 -10.58
C GLY A 20 -15.67 -9.73 -9.46
N GLY A 21 -15.31 -8.45 -9.67
CA GLY A 21 -15.50 -7.40 -8.67
C GLY A 21 -14.43 -7.38 -7.57
N LYS A 22 -13.24 -7.91 -7.85
CA LYS A 22 -12.07 -7.88 -6.97
C LYS A 22 -11.03 -6.90 -7.47
N THR A 23 -10.21 -6.36 -6.57
CA THR A 23 -8.95 -5.69 -6.94
C THR A 23 -7.93 -6.71 -7.48
N PRO A 24 -6.90 -6.28 -8.24
CA PRO A 24 -5.83 -7.17 -8.69
C PRO A 24 -5.13 -7.90 -7.53
N LEU A 25 -4.91 -7.24 -6.39
CA LEU A 25 -4.31 -7.87 -5.20
C LEU A 25 -5.21 -8.97 -4.62
N GLU A 26 -6.52 -8.75 -4.54
CA GLU A 26 -7.48 -9.76 -4.05
C GLU A 26 -7.66 -10.94 -5.01
N ALA A 27 -7.42 -10.74 -6.31
CA ALA A 27 -7.47 -11.79 -7.32
C ALA A 27 -6.15 -12.56 -7.44
N ALA A 28 -5.03 -11.98 -7.01
CA ALA A 28 -3.70 -12.56 -7.11
C ALA A 28 -3.51 -13.75 -6.16
N ASN A 29 -2.76 -14.76 -6.60
CA ASN A 29 -2.27 -15.82 -5.74
C ASN A 29 -1.05 -15.33 -4.93
N ALA A 30 -1.29 -14.77 -3.74
CA ALA A 30 -0.27 -14.11 -2.91
C ALA A 30 -0.13 -14.74 -1.50
N PRO A 31 0.22 -16.04 -1.39
CA PRO A 31 0.18 -16.78 -0.12
C PRO A 31 1.12 -16.21 0.96
N ALA A 32 2.21 -15.54 0.55
CA ALA A 32 3.10 -14.88 1.49
C ALA A 32 2.46 -13.62 2.12
N LEU A 33 1.74 -12.82 1.33
CA LEU A 33 1.02 -11.65 1.83
C LEU A 33 -0.17 -12.09 2.69
N ASP A 34 -0.89 -13.14 2.29
CA ASP A 34 -2.00 -13.71 3.06
C ASP A 34 -1.53 -14.21 4.44
N LYS A 35 -0.36 -14.85 4.49
CA LYS A 35 0.24 -15.29 5.75
C LYS A 35 0.65 -14.11 6.63
N LEU A 36 1.20 -13.05 6.06
CA LEU A 36 1.55 -11.83 6.81
C LEU A 36 0.29 -11.12 7.35
N ALA A 37 -0.77 -11.06 6.54
CA ALA A 37 -2.05 -10.46 6.92
C ALA A 37 -2.70 -11.20 8.10
N THR A 38 -2.70 -12.54 8.07
CA THR A 38 -3.31 -13.40 9.10
C THR A 38 -2.54 -13.44 10.42
N HIS A 39 -1.22 -13.23 10.39
CA HIS A 39 -0.36 -13.24 11.58
C HIS A 39 0.07 -11.84 12.04
N GLY A 40 -0.45 -10.80 11.39
CA GLY A 40 -0.06 -9.41 11.61
C GLY A 40 -1.24 -8.53 12.00
N ARG A 41 -1.10 -7.24 11.67
CA ARG A 41 -2.18 -6.26 11.78
C ARG A 41 -2.34 -5.58 10.44
N LEU A 42 -3.59 -5.41 10.02
CA LEU A 42 -3.94 -4.73 8.79
C LEU A 42 -4.45 -3.32 9.11
N GLY A 43 -4.28 -2.43 8.15
CA GLY A 43 -4.76 -1.06 8.21
C GLY A 43 -4.59 -0.37 6.86
N THR A 44 -5.16 0.81 6.74
CA THR A 44 -4.97 1.68 5.58
C THR A 44 -4.16 2.90 6.00
N ILE A 45 -3.38 3.44 5.07
CA ILE A 45 -2.59 4.64 5.28
C ILE A 45 -2.82 5.59 4.12
N ARG A 46 -2.88 6.88 4.44
CA ARG A 46 -2.82 7.97 3.47
C ARG A 46 -1.45 8.64 3.61
N THR A 47 -0.62 8.50 2.58
CA THR A 47 0.76 9.03 2.57
C THR A 47 0.83 10.47 2.04
N ILE A 48 -0.16 10.89 1.26
CA ILE A 48 -0.29 12.22 0.67
C ILE A 48 -1.67 12.80 1.02
N PRO A 49 -1.78 14.07 1.43
CA PRO A 49 -3.06 14.77 1.61
C PRO A 49 -3.99 14.64 0.39
N ARG A 50 -5.31 14.75 0.58
CA ARG A 50 -6.27 14.56 -0.54
C ARG A 50 -6.19 15.65 -1.59
N GLU A 51 -5.70 16.81 -1.17
CA GLU A 51 -5.64 18.05 -1.91
C GLU A 51 -4.38 18.12 -2.79
N GLU A 52 -3.44 17.21 -2.59
CA GLU A 52 -2.15 17.17 -3.27
C GLU A 52 -2.08 16.04 -4.31
N PRO A 53 -1.36 16.25 -5.43
CA PRO A 53 -1.15 15.21 -6.41
C PRO A 53 -0.34 14.05 -5.80
N PRO A 54 -0.65 12.79 -6.13
CA PRO A 54 0.12 11.66 -5.63
C PRO A 54 1.52 11.66 -6.26
N GLU A 55 2.54 11.92 -5.45
CA GLU A 55 3.94 11.87 -5.88
C GLU A 55 4.71 10.81 -5.09
N THR A 56 5.41 9.91 -5.80
CA THR A 56 6.14 8.79 -5.20
C THR A 56 7.18 9.25 -4.18
N LEU A 57 7.92 10.33 -4.48
CA LEU A 57 8.94 10.85 -3.58
C LEU A 57 8.33 11.33 -2.26
N ALA A 58 7.33 12.21 -2.32
CA ALA A 58 6.64 12.70 -1.14
C ALA A 58 6.02 11.56 -0.31
N ALA A 59 5.46 10.54 -0.95
CA ALA A 59 4.86 9.40 -0.26
C ALA A 59 5.91 8.58 0.50
N LEU A 60 7.10 8.39 -0.09
CA LEU A 60 8.23 7.71 0.55
C LEU A 60 8.73 8.48 1.77
N PHE A 61 8.84 9.82 1.69
CA PHE A 61 9.25 10.66 2.81
C PHE A 61 8.25 10.55 3.98
N THR A 62 6.94 10.60 3.72
CA THR A 62 5.91 10.38 4.73
C THR A 62 6.05 9.02 5.42
N LEU A 63 6.30 7.96 4.67
CA LEU A 63 6.48 6.60 5.21
C LEU A 63 7.72 6.46 6.09
N LEU A 64 8.77 7.25 5.79
CA LEU A 64 9.98 7.32 6.60
C LEU A 64 9.84 8.27 7.81
N GLY A 65 8.68 8.92 7.98
CA GLY A 65 8.38 9.80 9.11
C GLY A 65 8.75 11.27 8.90
N TYR A 66 9.06 11.67 7.67
CA TYR A 66 9.25 13.09 7.31
C TYR A 66 7.89 13.74 6.98
N PRO A 67 7.77 15.06 7.12
CA PRO A 67 6.58 15.77 6.62
C PRO A 67 6.42 15.57 5.10
N PRO A 68 5.19 15.40 4.60
CA PRO A 68 4.93 15.42 3.16
C PRO A 68 5.21 16.83 2.62
N GLY A 69 6.18 16.95 1.71
CA GLY A 69 6.56 18.21 1.06
C GLY A 69 7.76 18.93 1.70
N PRO A 70 8.25 20.03 1.08
CA PRO A 70 9.16 20.97 1.74
C PRO A 70 8.53 21.68 2.94
#